data_AF-A0A535R8X9-F1
#
_entry.id   AF-A0A535R8X9-F1
#
_cell.length_a   1.000
_cell.length_b   1.000
_cell.length_c   1.000
_cell.angle_alpha   90.00
_cell.angle_beta   90.00
_cell.angle_gamma   90.00
#
_symmetry.space_group_name_H-M   'P 1'
#
loop_
_entity.id
_entity.type
_entity.pdbx_description
1 polymer ?
#
loop_
_entity_poly.entity_id
_entity_poly.type
_entity_poly.pdbx_seq_one_letter_code
_entity_poly.pdbx_strand_id
1 'polypeptide(L)'
;MLKNLPAALQLAKLERLTATLREAFGARPLAFRAGRYGLGPETVTALIRCGYRIDSSVTPFVSWESFDDGPTFVGAPLDPYHLGGGNDVRIPQPDGPLLELPMSTGYSRAPFSFWGGIHRGLSVRALRPLHLWGIASRLGVVKRISLSPETDSVSDMLTLSRRLIQTGVRHLHAFFHSPSLSPGLSPFAPDGAGVERMYRAIATYVEGLARVTALRSVTISEAAQSLETAASLEAGAASARS
;
A
#
# COMPACT_ATOMS: atom_id res chain seq x y z
N MET A 1 -8.83 -6.73 -13.64
CA MET A 1 -7.52 -6.21 -13.15
C MET A 1 -6.37 -6.95 -13.83
N LEU A 2 -5.10 -6.51 -13.69
CA LEU A 2 -3.95 -7.17 -14.32
C LEU A 2 -3.87 -8.66 -13.92
N LYS A 3 -4.00 -8.97 -12.62
CA LYS A 3 -4.04 -10.36 -12.10
C LYS A 3 -5.11 -11.28 -12.74
N ASN A 4 -6.14 -10.74 -13.37
CA ASN A 4 -7.24 -11.55 -13.94
C ASN A 4 -6.98 -11.97 -15.38
N LEU A 5 -5.86 -11.53 -15.97
CA LEU A 5 -5.47 -11.92 -17.32
C LEU A 5 -4.64 -13.22 -17.26
N PRO A 6 -4.61 -14.02 -18.33
CA PRO A 6 -3.68 -15.14 -18.44
C PRO A 6 -2.23 -14.68 -18.20
N ALA A 7 -1.41 -15.50 -17.54
CA ALA A 7 -0.04 -15.14 -17.14
C ALA A 7 0.80 -14.60 -18.31
N ALA A 8 0.71 -15.25 -19.48
CA ALA A 8 1.38 -14.81 -20.70
C ALA A 8 0.97 -13.39 -21.14
N LEU A 9 -0.30 -13.03 -20.97
CA LEU A 9 -0.81 -11.69 -21.30
C LEU A 9 -0.41 -10.66 -20.25
N GLN A 10 -0.33 -11.04 -18.97
CA GLN A 10 0.20 -10.15 -17.92
C GLN A 10 1.64 -9.76 -18.24
N LEU A 11 2.47 -10.76 -18.57
CA LEU A 11 3.86 -10.55 -18.97
C LEU A 11 3.97 -9.67 -20.22
N ALA A 12 3.27 -10.01 -21.31
CA ALA A 12 3.35 -9.23 -22.55
C ALA A 12 2.96 -7.75 -22.34
N LYS A 13 1.99 -7.49 -21.47
CA LYS A 13 1.61 -6.12 -21.10
C LYS A 13 2.71 -5.40 -20.32
N LEU A 14 3.33 -6.08 -19.35
CA LEU A 14 4.42 -5.51 -18.56
C LEU A 14 5.69 -5.30 -19.39
N GLU A 15 6.01 -6.21 -20.31
CA GLU A 15 7.12 -6.06 -21.26
C GLU A 15 6.91 -4.83 -22.14
N ARG A 16 5.70 -4.66 -22.70
CA ARG A 16 5.36 -3.49 -23.51
C ARG A 16 5.42 -2.20 -22.70
N LEU A 17 4.82 -2.17 -21.50
CA LEU A 17 4.88 -1.01 -20.61
C LEU A 17 6.32 -0.64 -20.27
N THR A 18 7.14 -1.63 -19.91
CA THR A 18 8.54 -1.44 -19.55
C THR A 18 9.35 -0.88 -20.72
N ALA A 19 9.14 -1.43 -21.92
CA ALA A 19 9.78 -0.93 -23.14
C ALA A 19 9.39 0.53 -23.44
N THR A 20 8.09 0.85 -23.36
CA THR A 20 7.59 2.22 -23.59
C THR A 20 8.13 3.21 -22.56
N LEU A 21 8.15 2.85 -21.27
CA LEU A 21 8.72 3.71 -20.23
C LEU A 21 10.22 3.93 -20.42
N ARG A 22 10.96 2.88 -20.81
CA ARG A 22 12.38 2.99 -21.12
C ARG A 22 12.65 3.90 -22.31
N GLU A 23 11.84 3.80 -23.37
CA GLU A 23 11.94 4.66 -24.54
C GLU A 23 11.65 6.12 -24.19
N ALA A 24 10.60 6.38 -23.38
CA ALA A 24 10.20 7.72 -23.02
C ALA A 24 11.14 8.41 -22.01
N PHE A 25 11.70 7.67 -21.05
CA PHE A 25 12.46 8.23 -19.93
C PHE A 25 13.95 7.85 -19.92
N GLY A 26 14.42 7.06 -20.89
CA GLY A 26 15.83 6.65 -21.02
C GLY A 26 16.31 5.62 -20.00
N ALA A 27 15.47 5.23 -19.04
CA ALA A 27 15.81 4.26 -18.00
C ALA A 27 14.68 3.24 -17.79
N ARG A 28 15.06 2.02 -17.39
CA ARG A 28 14.08 1.00 -17.01
C ARG A 28 13.48 1.35 -15.65
N PRO A 29 12.15 1.30 -15.46
CA PRO A 29 11.55 1.49 -14.15
C PRO A 29 11.93 0.36 -13.19
N LEU A 30 12.18 0.71 -11.92
CA LEU A 30 12.53 -0.26 -10.87
C LEU A 30 11.36 -0.55 -9.93
N ALA A 31 10.42 0.37 -9.81
CA ALA A 31 9.26 0.26 -8.94
C ALA A 31 7.97 0.12 -9.75
N PHE A 32 7.04 -0.66 -9.23
CA PHE A 32 5.71 -0.88 -9.81
C PHE A 32 4.63 -0.62 -8.75
N ARG A 33 3.43 -0.27 -9.23
CA ARG A 33 2.20 -0.32 -8.45
C ARG A 33 1.06 -0.72 -9.37
N ALA A 34 0.35 -1.78 -9.01
CA ALA A 34 -0.73 -2.33 -9.79
C ALA A 34 -1.92 -1.37 -9.82
N GLY A 35 -2.44 -1.11 -11.03
CA GLY A 35 -3.71 -0.40 -11.19
C GLY A 35 -4.84 -1.14 -10.47
N ARG A 36 -5.64 -0.40 -9.69
CA ARG A 36 -6.70 -0.93 -8.82
C ARG A 36 -6.20 -2.02 -7.86
N TYR A 37 -4.91 -1.97 -7.48
CA TYR A 37 -4.27 -2.93 -6.58
C TYR A 37 -4.31 -4.38 -7.05
N GLY A 38 -4.44 -4.58 -8.37
CA GLY A 38 -4.59 -5.89 -9.00
C GLY A 38 -3.32 -6.73 -9.09
N LEU A 39 -2.56 -6.84 -7.99
CA LEU A 39 -1.36 -7.67 -7.87
C LEU A 39 -1.76 -9.11 -7.55
N GLY A 40 -1.17 -10.08 -8.26
CA GLY A 40 -1.31 -11.50 -7.97
C GLY A 40 -0.01 -12.27 -8.22
N PRO A 41 0.00 -13.58 -7.95
CA PRO A 41 1.20 -14.43 -8.06
C PRO A 41 1.88 -14.35 -9.44
N GLU A 42 1.08 -14.40 -10.51
CA GLU A 42 1.57 -14.30 -11.89
C GLU A 42 2.05 -12.89 -12.24
N THR A 43 1.46 -11.87 -11.63
CA THR A 43 1.91 -10.48 -11.80
C THR A 43 3.29 -10.31 -11.21
N VAL A 44 3.54 -10.85 -10.00
CA VAL A 44 4.87 -10.86 -9.37
C VAL A 44 5.90 -11.54 -10.26
N THR A 45 5.59 -12.73 -10.80
CA THR A 45 6.46 -13.43 -11.76
C THR A 45 6.81 -12.55 -12.95
N ALA A 46 5.82 -11.89 -13.54
CA ALA A 46 6.04 -11.01 -14.68
C ALA A 46 6.85 -9.75 -14.34
N LEU A 47 6.64 -9.15 -13.17
CA LEU A 47 7.41 -7.99 -12.68
C LEU A 47 8.90 -8.35 -12.52
N ILE A 48 9.19 -9.49 -11.89
CA ILE A 48 10.56 -9.99 -11.72
C ILE A 48 11.23 -10.17 -13.09
N ARG A 49 10.54 -10.80 -14.05
CA ARG A 49 11.04 -10.99 -15.43
C ARG A 49 11.29 -9.67 -16.16
N CYS A 50 10.45 -8.67 -15.93
CA CYS A 50 10.61 -7.34 -16.51
C CYS A 50 11.71 -6.50 -15.82
N GLY A 51 12.32 -7.01 -14.74
CA GLY A 51 13.42 -6.36 -14.04
C GLY A 51 12.98 -5.32 -13.00
N TYR A 52 11.71 -5.33 -12.59
CA TYR A 52 11.29 -4.58 -11.40
C TYR A 52 11.94 -5.18 -10.16
N ARG A 53 12.14 -4.34 -9.16
CA ARG A 53 12.74 -4.67 -7.86
C ARG A 53 11.83 -4.34 -6.70
N ILE A 54 10.87 -3.44 -6.91
CA ILE A 54 9.97 -2.96 -5.88
C ILE A 54 8.54 -3.01 -6.38
N ASP A 55 7.62 -3.49 -5.55
CA ASP A 55 6.18 -3.27 -5.69
C ASP A 55 5.64 -2.53 -4.46
N SER A 56 4.52 -1.84 -4.64
CA SER A 56 3.81 -1.19 -3.54
C SER A 56 2.30 -1.29 -3.72
N SER A 57 1.82 -2.47 -4.10
CA SER A 57 0.40 -2.69 -4.43
C SER A 57 -0.42 -3.24 -3.26
N VAL A 58 0.23 -3.84 -2.27
CA VAL A 58 -0.44 -4.55 -1.18
C VAL A 58 -1.07 -3.55 -0.22
N THR A 59 -2.37 -3.72 0.05
CA THR A 59 -3.12 -2.93 1.05
C THR A 59 -3.54 -3.84 2.22
N PRO A 60 -2.74 -3.99 3.28
CA PRO A 60 -3.07 -4.83 4.42
C PRO A 60 -4.50 -4.60 4.96
N PHE A 61 -5.17 -5.69 5.39
CA PHE A 61 -6.55 -5.69 5.88
C PHE A 61 -7.64 -5.37 4.86
N VAL A 62 -7.31 -5.19 3.57
CA VAL A 62 -8.28 -4.90 2.52
C VAL A 62 -8.49 -6.12 1.63
N SER A 63 -9.75 -6.44 1.35
CA SER A 63 -10.12 -7.34 0.26
C SER A 63 -10.73 -6.54 -0.88
N TRP A 64 -10.24 -6.78 -2.10
CA TRP A 64 -10.75 -6.22 -3.34
C TRP A 64 -11.59 -7.24 -4.13
N GLU A 65 -11.90 -8.41 -3.56
CA GLU A 65 -12.63 -9.48 -4.25
C GLU A 65 -14.02 -9.05 -4.75
N SER A 66 -14.66 -8.10 -4.06
CA SER A 66 -15.94 -7.52 -4.51
C SER A 66 -15.81 -6.54 -5.68
N PHE A 67 -14.59 -6.19 -6.09
CA PHE A 67 -14.31 -5.23 -7.15
C PHE A 67 -13.55 -5.95 -8.27
N ASP A 68 -14.24 -6.29 -9.34
CA ASP A 68 -13.67 -6.96 -10.52
C ASP A 68 -12.86 -8.22 -10.19
N ASP A 69 -13.28 -9.03 -9.21
CA ASP A 69 -12.54 -10.21 -8.73
C ASP A 69 -11.07 -9.86 -8.35
N GLY A 70 -10.90 -8.77 -7.61
CA GLY A 70 -9.59 -8.28 -7.17
C GLY A 70 -8.91 -9.20 -6.17
N PRO A 71 -7.64 -8.92 -5.81
CA PRO A 71 -6.94 -9.70 -4.79
C PRO A 71 -7.48 -9.40 -3.40
N THR A 72 -7.20 -10.31 -2.47
CA THR A 72 -7.33 -10.03 -1.04
C THR A 72 -5.94 -9.87 -0.44
N PHE A 73 -5.77 -8.83 0.35
CA PHE A 73 -4.56 -8.56 1.13
C PHE A 73 -4.84 -8.65 2.64
N VAL A 74 -5.99 -9.23 3.01
CA VAL A 74 -6.29 -9.54 4.39
C VAL A 74 -5.30 -10.63 4.85
N GLY A 75 -4.51 -10.29 5.87
CA GLY A 75 -3.42 -11.14 6.38
C GLY A 75 -2.03 -10.80 5.82
N ALA A 76 -1.92 -9.82 4.92
CA ALA A 76 -0.62 -9.36 4.46
C ALA A 76 0.18 -8.65 5.58
N PRO A 77 1.52 -8.70 5.55
CA PRO A 77 2.40 -7.95 6.45
C PRO A 77 2.18 -6.44 6.38
N LEU A 78 2.47 -5.75 7.48
CA LEU A 78 2.51 -4.29 7.55
C LEU A 78 3.89 -3.74 7.20
N ASP A 79 4.94 -4.46 7.59
CA ASP A 79 6.31 -4.12 7.27
C ASP A 79 6.70 -4.64 5.86
N PRO A 80 7.72 -4.02 5.24
CA PRO A 80 8.30 -4.49 3.99
C PRO A 80 8.67 -5.97 4.01
N TYR A 81 8.43 -6.66 2.90
CA TYR A 81 8.75 -8.09 2.79
C TYR A 81 9.05 -8.48 1.34
N HIS A 82 9.79 -9.57 1.17
CA HIS A 82 10.17 -10.06 -0.13
C HIS A 82 9.10 -10.98 -0.73
N LEU A 83 8.94 -10.91 -2.05
CA LEU A 83 8.02 -11.68 -2.86
C LEU A 83 8.78 -12.54 -3.88
N GLY A 84 8.39 -13.80 -3.94
CA GLY A 84 8.78 -14.75 -4.99
C GLY A 84 7.62 -14.96 -5.96
N GLY A 85 7.91 -15.09 -7.26
CA GLY A 85 6.90 -15.36 -8.28
C GLY A 85 6.10 -16.63 -8.01
N GLY A 86 4.83 -16.66 -8.43
CA GLY A 86 3.96 -17.84 -8.34
C GLY A 86 3.39 -18.15 -6.95
N ASN A 87 3.74 -17.37 -5.92
CA ASN A 87 3.24 -17.54 -4.56
C ASN A 87 2.16 -16.52 -4.20
N ASP A 88 1.37 -16.82 -3.17
CA ASP A 88 0.43 -15.85 -2.59
C ASP A 88 1.18 -14.60 -2.15
N VAL A 89 0.74 -13.45 -2.67
CA VAL A 89 1.37 -12.15 -2.46
C VAL A 89 1.32 -11.67 -1.00
N ARG A 90 0.58 -12.36 -0.12
CA ARG A 90 0.52 -12.06 1.32
C ARG A 90 1.57 -12.81 2.13
N ILE A 91 2.26 -13.78 1.54
CA ILE A 91 3.20 -14.65 2.26
C ILE A 91 4.63 -14.19 1.95
N PRO A 92 5.40 -13.76 2.96
CA PRO A 92 6.80 -13.42 2.79
C PRO A 92 7.62 -14.57 2.20
N GLN A 93 8.46 -14.25 1.24
CA GLN A 93 9.42 -15.13 0.59
C GLN A 93 10.81 -14.52 0.80
N PRO A 94 11.56 -14.88 1.86
CA PRO A 94 12.82 -14.21 2.21
C PRO A 94 13.85 -14.12 1.06
N ASP A 95 13.91 -15.14 0.20
CA ASP A 95 14.81 -15.18 -0.98
C ASP A 95 14.18 -14.58 -2.25
N GLY A 96 13.02 -13.93 -2.13
CA GLY A 96 12.27 -13.33 -3.21
C GLY A 96 12.96 -12.07 -3.78
N PRO A 97 13.13 -11.93 -5.10
CA PRO A 97 13.87 -10.81 -5.69
C PRO A 97 13.07 -9.50 -5.79
N LEU A 98 11.78 -9.50 -5.42
CA LEU A 98 10.91 -8.32 -5.45
C LEU A 98 10.59 -7.90 -4.02
N LEU A 99 10.95 -6.68 -3.64
CA LEU A 99 10.57 -6.10 -2.35
C LEU A 99 9.16 -5.49 -2.47
N GLU A 100 8.23 -5.93 -1.62
CA GLU A 100 6.95 -5.24 -1.43
C GLU A 100 7.09 -4.18 -0.34
N LEU A 101 6.61 -2.97 -0.63
CA LEU A 101 6.39 -1.90 0.34
C LEU A 101 4.88 -1.71 0.55
N PRO A 102 4.27 -2.38 1.55
CA PRO A 102 2.83 -2.32 1.76
C PRO A 102 2.36 -0.89 2.00
N MET A 103 1.18 -0.58 1.46
CA MET A 103 0.50 0.67 1.81
C MET A 103 0.13 0.69 3.29
N SER A 104 0.18 1.87 3.88
CA SER A 104 -0.22 2.05 5.26
C SER A 104 -1.73 2.08 5.39
N THR A 105 -2.29 0.91 5.67
CA THR A 105 -3.71 0.70 5.94
C THR A 105 -3.88 0.00 7.29
N GLY A 106 -4.96 0.31 8.00
CA GLY A 106 -5.22 -0.27 9.31
C GLY A 106 -6.55 0.18 9.89
N TYR A 107 -6.67 0.08 11.21
CA TYR A 107 -7.89 0.46 11.91
C TYR A 107 -7.66 1.65 12.84
N SER A 108 -8.70 2.42 13.14
CA SER A 108 -8.65 3.51 14.13
C SER A 108 -8.40 3.02 15.56
N ARG A 109 -8.56 1.71 15.81
CA ARG A 109 -8.41 1.07 17.11
C ARG A 109 -7.50 -0.15 17.03
N ALA A 110 -6.70 -0.35 18.08
CA ALA A 110 -5.90 -1.55 18.30
C ALA A 110 -6.70 -2.59 19.14
N PRO A 111 -6.28 -3.87 19.14
CA PRO A 111 -5.31 -4.48 18.22
C PRO A 111 -5.93 -4.71 16.83
N PHE A 112 -5.15 -4.52 15.76
CA PHE A 112 -5.67 -4.62 14.38
C PHE A 112 -6.19 -6.01 14.02
N SER A 113 -5.62 -7.08 14.61
CA SER A 113 -6.09 -8.45 14.43
C SER A 113 -7.53 -8.64 14.90
N PHE A 114 -7.88 -8.09 16.05
CA PHE A 114 -9.24 -8.15 16.62
C PHE A 114 -10.26 -7.44 15.72
N TRP A 115 -9.97 -6.19 15.36
CA TRP A 115 -10.86 -5.42 14.48
C TRP A 115 -10.91 -5.99 13.05
N GLY A 116 -9.82 -6.61 12.60
CA GLY A 116 -9.77 -7.39 11.37
C GLY A 116 -10.69 -8.61 11.39
N GLY A 117 -10.74 -9.33 12.52
CA GLY A 117 -11.66 -10.43 12.75
C GLY A 117 -13.13 -9.97 12.71
N ILE A 118 -13.45 -8.90 13.43
CA ILE A 118 -14.79 -8.30 13.44
C ILE A 118 -15.20 -7.84 12.05
N HIS A 119 -14.33 -7.09 11.35
CA HIS A 119 -14.61 -6.60 9.99
C HIS A 119 -14.93 -7.78 9.07
N ARG A 120 -14.10 -8.84 9.09
CA ARG A 120 -14.31 -10.04 8.28
C ARG A 120 -15.65 -10.71 8.60
N GLY A 121 -15.97 -10.87 9.88
CA GLY A 121 -17.24 -11.44 10.33
C GLY A 121 -18.45 -10.64 9.86
N LEU A 122 -18.39 -9.30 9.92
CA LEU A 122 -19.47 -8.42 9.45
C LEU A 122 -19.54 -8.30 7.91
N SER A 123 -18.46 -8.65 7.21
CA SER A 123 -18.37 -8.60 5.74
C SER A 123 -18.67 -9.93 5.05
N VAL A 124 -19.13 -10.96 5.77
CA VAL A 124 -19.59 -12.23 5.16
C VAL A 124 -20.83 -12.00 4.31
N ARG A 125 -20.99 -12.79 3.23
CA ARG A 125 -22.05 -12.63 2.21
C ARG A 125 -23.45 -12.43 2.81
N ALA A 126 -23.77 -13.16 3.87
CA ALA A 126 -25.06 -13.11 4.57
C ALA A 126 -25.32 -11.77 5.29
N LEU A 127 -24.28 -11.12 5.82
CA LEU A 127 -24.39 -9.89 6.60
C LEU A 127 -24.08 -8.62 5.79
N ARG A 128 -23.48 -8.75 4.60
CA ARG A 128 -23.15 -7.62 3.71
C ARG A 128 -24.31 -6.62 3.48
N PRO A 129 -25.56 -7.05 3.21
CA PRO A 129 -26.66 -6.12 2.95
C PRO A 129 -27.01 -5.23 4.15
N LEU A 130 -26.68 -5.66 5.37
CA LEU A 130 -26.96 -4.91 6.60
C LEU A 130 -26.01 -3.73 6.80
N HIS A 131 -24.91 -3.65 6.02
CA HIS A 131 -23.92 -2.58 6.10
C HIS A 131 -23.38 -2.29 7.51
N LEU A 132 -23.34 -3.31 8.39
CA LEU A 132 -23.00 -3.15 9.82
C LEU A 132 -21.65 -2.47 10.04
N TRP A 133 -20.66 -2.81 9.20
CA TRP A 133 -19.36 -2.13 9.24
C TRP A 133 -19.43 -0.64 8.88
N GLY A 134 -20.23 -0.30 7.85
CA GLY A 134 -20.45 1.09 7.46
C GLY A 134 -21.13 1.90 8.56
N ILE A 135 -22.09 1.29 9.27
CA ILE A 135 -22.75 1.89 10.44
C ILE A 135 -21.73 2.11 11.56
N ALA A 136 -20.94 1.08 11.93
CA ALA A 136 -19.91 1.19 12.96
C ALA A 136 -18.87 2.29 12.64
N SER A 137 -18.50 2.43 11.37
CA SER A 137 -17.61 3.48 10.89
C SER A 137 -18.23 4.87 11.00
N ARG A 138 -19.51 5.04 10.65
CA ARG A 138 -20.22 6.32 10.76
C ARG A 138 -20.46 6.74 12.20
N LEU A 139 -20.65 5.78 13.10
CA LEU A 139 -20.80 6.02 14.54
C LEU A 139 -19.46 6.20 15.27
N GLY A 140 -18.32 6.17 14.57
CA GLY A 140 -16.99 6.35 15.18
C GLY A 140 -16.54 5.18 16.07
N VAL A 141 -17.20 4.03 15.98
CA VAL A 141 -16.83 2.83 16.76
C VAL A 141 -15.50 2.28 16.26
N VAL A 142 -15.37 2.07 14.95
CA VAL A 142 -14.11 1.65 14.34
C VAL A 142 -14.14 2.04 12.87
N LYS A 143 -13.01 2.53 12.36
CA LYS A 143 -12.84 2.89 10.96
C LYS A 143 -11.63 2.15 10.41
N ARG A 144 -11.75 1.62 9.19
CA ARG A 144 -10.58 1.20 8.40
C ARG A 144 -10.04 2.43 7.70
N ILE A 145 -8.78 2.77 7.94
CA ILE A 145 -8.13 3.99 7.50
C ILE A 145 -7.01 3.60 6.52
N SER A 146 -6.82 4.42 5.49
CA SER A 146 -5.61 4.40 4.66
C SER A 146 -4.89 5.74 4.81
N LEU A 147 -3.57 5.77 4.65
CA LEU A 147 -2.84 7.04 4.59
C LEU A 147 -3.04 7.70 3.22
N SER A 148 -4.26 8.19 2.96
CA SER A 148 -4.58 8.96 1.77
C SER A 148 -5.48 10.15 2.11
N PRO A 149 -5.07 11.38 1.76
CA PRO A 149 -5.91 12.56 1.96
C PRO A 149 -7.16 12.58 1.06
N GLU A 150 -7.25 11.67 0.08
CA GLU A 150 -8.43 11.50 -0.77
C GLU A 150 -9.57 10.78 -0.04
N THR A 151 -9.25 9.81 0.80
CA THR A 151 -10.24 8.92 1.43
C THR A 151 -10.41 9.15 2.92
N ASP A 152 -9.41 9.73 3.58
CA ASP A 152 -9.33 9.80 5.03
C ASP A 152 -8.97 11.20 5.52
N SER A 153 -9.52 11.58 6.67
CA SER A 153 -9.23 12.86 7.29
C SER A 153 -7.80 12.88 7.84
N VAL A 154 -7.20 14.07 7.97
CA VAL A 154 -5.88 14.22 8.60
C VAL A 154 -5.84 13.62 10.02
N SER A 155 -6.94 13.78 10.78
CA SER A 155 -7.05 13.20 12.13
C SER A 155 -7.01 11.67 12.11
N ASP A 156 -7.72 11.05 11.17
CA ASP A 156 -7.69 9.59 10.97
C ASP A 156 -6.29 9.13 10.56
N MET A 157 -5.68 9.80 9.59
CA MET A 157 -4.33 9.48 9.12
C MET A 157 -3.30 9.57 10.25
N LEU A 158 -3.35 10.60 11.10
CA LEU A 158 -2.48 10.74 12.28
C LEU A 158 -2.77 9.66 13.32
N THR A 159 -4.04 9.30 13.51
CA THR A 159 -4.44 8.20 14.40
C THR A 159 -3.84 6.88 13.92
N LEU A 160 -4.00 6.55 12.64
CA LEU A 160 -3.42 5.34 12.06
C LEU A 160 -1.89 5.35 12.15
N SER A 161 -1.25 6.48 11.83
CA SER A 161 0.21 6.62 11.87
C SER A 161 0.76 6.32 13.27
N ARG A 162 0.16 6.89 14.32
CA ARG A 162 0.55 6.60 15.71
C ARG A 162 0.41 5.12 16.05
N ARG A 163 -0.66 4.46 15.59
CA ARG A 163 -0.87 3.03 15.84
C ARG A 163 0.14 2.15 15.10
N LEU A 164 0.44 2.46 13.85
CA LEU A 164 1.45 1.74 13.08
C LEU A 164 2.83 1.86 13.74
N ILE A 165 3.23 3.08 14.13
CA ILE A 165 4.48 3.33 14.86
C ILE A 165 4.52 2.56 16.19
N GLN A 166 3.44 2.58 16.97
CA GLN A 166 3.33 1.82 18.23
C GLN A 166 3.44 0.30 18.02
N THR A 167 3.09 -0.20 16.84
CA THR A 167 3.20 -1.63 16.46
C THR A 167 4.60 -1.97 15.94
N GLY A 168 5.51 -1.00 15.86
CA GLY A 168 6.90 -1.18 15.42
C GLY A 168 7.16 -0.82 13.96
N VAL A 169 6.11 -0.55 13.18
CA VAL A 169 6.20 -0.24 11.74
C VAL A 169 7.10 0.97 11.52
N ARG A 170 8.10 0.81 10.67
CA ARG A 170 9.11 1.85 10.39
C ARG A 170 8.90 2.60 9.08
N HIS A 171 7.96 2.15 8.26
CA HIS A 171 7.62 2.77 6.98
C HIS A 171 6.15 3.21 6.96
N LEU A 172 5.91 4.48 6.64
CA LEU A 172 4.57 5.02 6.43
C LEU A 172 4.43 5.43 4.96
N HIS A 173 3.50 4.80 4.25
CA HIS A 173 3.24 5.02 2.84
C HIS A 173 1.97 5.86 2.67
N ALA A 174 2.14 7.17 2.47
CA ALA A 174 1.05 8.06 2.09
C ALA A 174 0.87 8.07 0.55
N PHE A 175 -0.36 7.95 0.06
CA PHE A 175 -0.63 7.94 -1.39
C PHE A 175 -1.84 8.79 -1.77
N PHE A 176 -1.81 9.31 -2.98
CA PHE A 176 -2.88 10.03 -3.65
C PHE A 176 -2.60 10.05 -5.15
N HIS A 177 -3.52 10.55 -5.95
CA HIS A 177 -3.41 10.61 -7.40
C HIS A 177 -3.12 12.04 -7.85
N SER A 178 -2.21 12.21 -8.81
CA SER A 178 -1.90 13.54 -9.35
C SER A 178 -3.12 14.29 -9.94
N PRO A 179 -4.17 13.65 -10.48
CA PRO A 179 -5.41 14.34 -10.83
C PRO A 179 -6.08 15.06 -9.67
N SER A 180 -5.88 14.62 -8.41
CA SER A 180 -6.40 15.31 -7.22
C SER A 180 -5.64 16.60 -6.88
N LEU A 181 -4.55 16.88 -7.60
CA LEU A 181 -3.81 18.14 -7.53
C LEU A 181 -4.16 19.10 -8.68
N SER A 182 -5.13 18.73 -9.52
CA SER A 182 -5.58 19.53 -10.66
C SER A 182 -7.10 19.73 -10.59
N PRO A 183 -7.61 20.98 -10.77
CA PRO A 183 -9.04 21.24 -10.68
C PRO A 183 -9.84 20.43 -11.72
N GLY A 184 -10.91 19.76 -11.28
CA GLY A 184 -11.88 19.11 -12.15
C GLY A 184 -11.45 17.75 -12.73
N LEU A 185 -10.23 17.28 -12.44
CA LEU A 185 -9.72 15.99 -12.93
C LEU A 185 -9.94 14.82 -11.96
N SER A 186 -10.47 15.10 -10.77
CA SER A 186 -10.70 14.11 -9.72
C SER A 186 -11.97 14.43 -8.93
N PRO A 187 -12.75 13.42 -8.50
CA PRO A 187 -13.89 13.64 -7.60
C PRO A 187 -13.44 14.22 -6.24
N PHE A 188 -12.17 14.06 -5.87
CA PHE A 188 -11.60 14.61 -4.64
C PHE A 188 -11.22 16.09 -4.75
N ALA A 189 -11.08 16.61 -5.98
CA ALA A 189 -10.73 18.00 -6.26
C ALA A 189 -11.55 18.52 -7.46
N PRO A 190 -12.87 18.72 -7.30
CA PRO A 190 -13.74 19.14 -8.41
C PRO A 190 -13.44 20.56 -8.91
N ASP A 191 -12.80 21.38 -8.08
CA ASP A 191 -12.48 22.78 -8.36
C ASP A 191 -11.14 23.19 -7.71
N GLY A 192 -10.72 24.45 -7.93
CA GLY A 192 -9.49 24.99 -7.34
C GLY A 192 -9.50 24.97 -5.80
N ALA A 193 -10.65 25.22 -5.17
CA ALA A 193 -10.77 25.14 -3.71
C ALA A 193 -10.56 23.71 -3.20
N GLY A 194 -10.96 22.69 -3.97
CA GLY A 194 -10.69 21.28 -3.70
C GLY A 194 -9.20 20.95 -3.73
N VAL A 195 -8.48 21.46 -4.73
CA VAL A 195 -7.02 21.33 -4.80
C VAL A 195 -6.34 21.98 -3.59
N GLU A 196 -6.76 23.19 -3.20
CA GLU A 196 -6.22 23.86 -2.01
C GLU A 196 -6.48 23.07 -0.72
N ARG A 197 -7.67 22.45 -0.59
CA ARG A 197 -7.96 21.54 0.52
C ARG A 197 -7.05 20.31 0.51
N MET A 198 -6.74 19.75 -0.66
CA MET A 198 -5.83 18.63 -0.81
C MET A 198 -4.42 18.98 -0.34
N TYR A 199 -3.84 20.09 -0.84
CA TYR A 199 -2.52 20.56 -0.39
C TYR A 199 -2.49 20.86 1.11
N ARG A 200 -3.53 21.50 1.65
CA ARG A 200 -3.64 21.77 3.08
C ARG A 200 -3.72 20.49 3.91
N ALA A 201 -4.43 19.46 3.43
CA ALA A 201 -4.50 18.18 4.11
C ALA A 201 -3.13 17.50 4.15
N ILE A 202 -2.40 17.49 3.03
CA ILE A 202 -1.04 16.94 2.95
C ILE A 202 -0.10 17.68 3.92
N ALA A 203 -0.08 19.02 3.87
CA ALA A 203 0.78 19.84 4.73
C ALA A 203 0.47 19.61 6.23
N THR A 204 -0.81 19.73 6.62
CA THR A 204 -1.24 19.50 8.00
C THR A 204 -0.90 18.09 8.49
N TYR A 205 -1.02 17.08 7.62
CA TYR A 205 -0.67 15.71 7.96
C TYR A 205 0.84 15.56 8.23
N VAL A 206 1.68 16.05 7.32
CA VAL A 206 3.15 15.98 7.46
C VAL A 206 3.62 16.74 8.72
N GLU A 207 3.11 17.95 8.94
CA GLU A 207 3.43 18.74 10.13
C GLU A 207 2.96 18.07 11.42
N GLY A 208 1.74 17.52 11.41
CA GLY A 208 1.19 16.81 12.57
C GLY A 208 1.98 15.53 12.89
N LEU A 209 2.46 14.83 11.86
CA LEU A 209 3.26 13.63 12.02
C LEU A 209 4.68 13.95 12.50
N ALA A 210 5.27 15.05 12.04
CA ALA A 210 6.61 15.50 12.47
C ALA A 210 6.67 15.82 13.98
N ARG A 211 5.52 16.14 14.60
CA ARG A 211 5.41 16.33 16.06
C ARG A 211 5.31 15.01 16.84
N VAL A 212 5.07 13.90 16.15
CA VAL A 212 4.91 12.55 16.75
C VAL A 212 6.22 11.77 16.67
N THR A 213 6.96 11.90 15.57
CA THR A 213 8.20 11.14 15.32
C THR A 213 9.13 11.91 14.39
N ALA A 214 10.42 11.60 14.42
CA ALA A 214 11.35 12.08 13.42
C ALA A 214 10.98 11.51 12.04
N LEU A 215 10.97 12.38 11.02
CA LEU A 215 10.57 12.01 9.66
C LEU A 215 11.72 12.14 8.69
N ARG A 216 11.80 11.17 7.79
CA ARG A 216 12.61 11.22 6.58
C ARG A 216 11.71 10.90 5.40
N SER A 217 11.40 11.91 4.59
CA SER A 217 10.68 11.71 3.32
C SER A 217 11.64 11.13 2.28
N VAL A 218 11.21 10.07 1.62
CA VAL A 218 11.99 9.34 0.62
C VAL A 218 11.07 8.86 -0.49
N THR A 219 11.63 8.67 -1.68
CA THR A 219 10.99 7.88 -2.74
C THR A 219 10.90 6.41 -2.35
N ILE A 220 10.04 5.65 -3.02
CA ILE A 220 9.95 4.19 -2.86
C ILE A 220 11.30 3.50 -3.12
N SER A 221 12.07 3.99 -4.10
CA SER A 221 13.40 3.46 -4.41
C SER A 221 14.42 3.71 -3.31
N GLU A 222 14.44 4.91 -2.73
CA GLU A 222 15.31 5.23 -1.59
C GLU A 222 14.87 4.50 -0.31
N ALA A 223 13.57 4.27 -0.12
CA ALA A 223 13.04 3.45 0.97
C ALA A 223 13.57 2.02 0.88
N ALA A 224 13.47 1.39 -0.30
CA ALA A 224 14.00 0.05 -0.53
C ALA A 224 15.50 -0.07 -0.21
N GLN A 225 16.31 0.87 -0.71
CA GLN A 225 17.76 0.90 -0.43
C GLN A 225 18.06 1.06 1.07
N SER A 226 17.31 1.90 1.76
CA SER A 226 17.50 2.13 3.20
C SER A 226 17.18 0.87 4.03
N LEU A 227 16.17 0.11 3.61
CA LEU A 227 15.75 -1.13 4.27
C LEU A 227 16.74 -2.28 4.03
N GLU A 228 17.23 -2.44 2.81
CA GLU A 228 18.29 -3.42 2.47
C GLU A 228 19.58 -3.13 3.25
N THR A 229 19.94 -1.85 3.37
CA THR A 229 21.12 -1.43 4.15
C THR A 229 20.94 -1.75 5.63
N ALA A 230 19.78 -1.45 6.20
CA ALA A 230 19.48 -1.74 7.60
C ALA A 230 19.51 -3.25 7.90
N ALA A 231 18.90 -4.06 7.05
CA ALA A 231 18.92 -5.52 7.18
C ALA A 231 20.34 -6.10 7.11
N SER A 232 21.17 -5.57 6.20
CA SER A 232 22.58 -5.99 6.07
C SER A 232 23.41 -5.68 7.32
N LEU A 233 23.19 -4.50 7.92
CA LEU A 233 23.85 -4.09 9.16
C LEU A 233 23.42 -4.94 10.35
N GLU A 234 22.13 -5.27 10.46
CA GLU A 234 21.61 -6.15 11.52
C GLU A 234 22.17 -7.58 11.40
N ALA A 235 22.22 -8.13 10.19
CA ALA A 235 22.80 -9.45 9.91
C ALA A 235 24.31 -9.50 10.26
N GLY A 236 25.07 -8.47 9.86
CA GLY A 236 26.49 -8.35 10.21
C GLY A 236 26.72 -8.24 11.72
N ALA A 237 25.87 -7.48 12.43
CA ALA A 237 25.96 -7.35 13.88
C ALA A 237 25.54 -8.61 14.65
N ALA A 238 24.69 -9.47 14.07
CA ALA A 238 24.36 -10.78 14.62
C ALA A 238 25.50 -11.78 14.43
N SER A 239 26.13 -11.80 13.24
CA SER A 239 27.29 -12.66 12.95
C SER A 239 28.55 -12.28 13.73
N ALA A 240 28.71 -11.01 14.13
CA ALA A 240 29.84 -10.57 14.96
C ALA A 240 29.68 -10.90 16.45
N ARG A 241 28.49 -11.36 16.87
CA ARG A 241 28.16 -11.72 18.26
C ARG A 241 28.07 -13.23 18.50
N SER A 242 28.22 -14.04 17.45
CA SER A 242 28.34 -15.51 17.48
C SER A 242 29.80 -15.94 17.39
#